data_AF-A0AAP7LUV3-F1
#
_entry.id   AF-A0AAP7LUV3-F1
#
_cell.length_a   1.000
_cell.length_b   1.000
_cell.length_c   1.000
_cell.angle_alpha   90.00
_cell.angle_beta   90.00
_cell.angle_gamma   90.00
#
_symmetry.space_group_name_H-M   'P 1'
#
loop_
_entity.id
_entity.type
_entity.pdbx_description
1 polymer ?
#
loop_
_entity_poly.entity_id
_entity_poly.type
_entity_poly.pdbx_seq_one_letter_code
_entity_poly.pdbx_strand_id
1 'polypeptide(L)'
;MEITPEIRAKLKKNNIPEHTFEKRLYKGESIEEASTRPFQKKTLDEATKETLRKNGIKYTTYWQRVNRGMSSEEAMTKAPQKSNKLTEKEKKIIKEHGVSEELAKRRLRYPNWTRKQALTTPPSKT
;
A
#
# COMPACT_ATOMS: atom_id res chain seq x y z
N MET A 1 -14.69 -20.23 -11.93
CA MET A 1 -14.21 -21.46 -12.57
C MET A 1 -13.54 -22.28 -11.48
N GLU A 2 -13.93 -23.53 -11.30
CA GLU A 2 -13.32 -24.39 -10.29
C GLU A 2 -11.98 -24.92 -10.82
N ILE A 3 -10.93 -24.83 -9.99
CA ILE A 3 -9.61 -25.37 -10.33
C ILE A 3 -9.66 -26.88 -10.10
N THR A 4 -9.70 -27.66 -11.18
CA THR A 4 -9.68 -29.12 -11.09
C THR A 4 -8.32 -29.62 -10.58
N PRO A 5 -8.25 -30.83 -9.98
CA PRO A 5 -6.99 -31.43 -9.55
C PRO A 5 -5.95 -31.56 -10.68
N GLU A 6 -6.40 -31.81 -11.91
CA GLU A 6 -5.55 -31.87 -13.11
C GLU A 6 -4.88 -30.51 -13.40
N ILE A 7 -5.66 -29.43 -13.35
CA ILE A 7 -5.14 -28.06 -13.52
C ILE A 7 -4.14 -27.76 -12.40
N ARG A 8 -4.45 -28.12 -11.14
CA ARG A 8 -3.54 -27.91 -10.00
C ARG A 8 -2.20 -28.66 -10.19
N ALA A 9 -2.24 -29.89 -10.68
CA ALA A 9 -1.03 -30.66 -10.99
C ALA A 9 -0.19 -29.98 -12.10
N LYS A 10 -0.84 -29.48 -13.15
CA LYS A 10 -0.20 -28.74 -14.24
C LYS A 10 0.44 -27.43 -13.77
N LEU A 11 -0.26 -26.66 -12.94
CA LEU A 11 0.24 -25.42 -12.35
C LEU A 11 1.47 -25.66 -11.46
N LYS A 12 1.44 -26.73 -10.64
CA LYS A 12 2.58 -27.13 -9.80
C LYS A 12 3.79 -27.51 -10.66
N LYS A 13 3.59 -28.27 -11.74
CA LYS A 13 4.65 -28.64 -12.69
C LYS A 13 5.30 -27.41 -13.32
N ASN A 14 4.51 -26.39 -13.64
CA ASN A 14 4.98 -25.16 -14.29
C ASN A 14 5.37 -24.04 -13.30
N ASN A 15 5.37 -24.32 -11.99
CA ASN A 15 5.66 -23.35 -10.93
C ASN A 15 4.81 -22.07 -11.01
N ILE A 16 3.52 -22.21 -11.32
CA ILE A 16 2.56 -21.10 -11.42
C ILE A 16 1.66 -21.11 -10.18
N PRO A 17 1.63 -20.03 -9.38
CA PRO A 17 0.68 -19.91 -8.27
C PRO A 17 -0.77 -19.88 -8.76
N GLU A 18 -1.68 -20.52 -8.01
CA GLU A 18 -3.13 -20.58 -8.34
C GLU A 18 -3.72 -19.18 -8.55
N HIS A 19 -3.44 -18.22 -7.66
CA HIS A 19 -3.92 -16.84 -7.83
C HIS A 19 -3.45 -16.18 -9.13
N THR A 20 -2.26 -16.56 -9.63
CA THR A 20 -1.73 -16.04 -10.89
C THR A 20 -2.51 -16.61 -12.06
N PHE A 21 -2.81 -17.91 -12.03
CA PHE A 21 -3.66 -18.57 -13.02
C PHE A 21 -5.07 -17.95 -13.05
N GLU A 22 -5.72 -17.79 -11.89
CA GLU A 22 -7.04 -17.13 -11.79
C GLU A 22 -7.03 -15.72 -12.37
N LYS A 23 -6.00 -14.94 -12.06
CA LYS A 23 -5.85 -13.58 -12.58
C LYS A 23 -5.67 -13.55 -14.10
N ARG A 24 -5.01 -14.56 -14.69
CA ARG A 24 -4.87 -14.70 -16.15
C ARG A 24 -6.21 -15.02 -16.79
N LEU A 25 -6.99 -15.95 -16.22
CA LEU A 25 -8.34 -16.25 -16.66
C LEU A 25 -9.28 -15.03 -16.56
N TYR A 26 -9.20 -14.29 -15.45
CA TYR A 26 -9.96 -13.04 -15.27
C TYR A 26 -9.64 -12.00 -16.35
N LYS A 27 -8.43 -12.02 -16.88
CA LYS A 27 -7.99 -11.15 -17.99
C LYS A 27 -8.39 -11.68 -19.38
N GLY A 28 -9.04 -12.84 -19.44
CA GLY A 28 -9.48 -13.48 -20.70
C GLY A 28 -8.44 -14.40 -21.34
N GLU A 29 -7.36 -14.77 -20.65
CA GLU A 29 -6.41 -15.76 -21.16
C GLU A 29 -7.07 -17.16 -21.19
N SER A 30 -6.73 -18.00 -22.18
CA SER A 30 -7.21 -19.38 -22.24
C SER A 30 -6.63 -20.23 -21.11
N ILE A 31 -7.28 -21.35 -20.76
CA ILE A 31 -6.78 -22.27 -19.71
C ILE A 31 -5.37 -22.76 -20.03
N GLU A 32 -5.10 -23.05 -21.31
CA GLU A 32 -3.80 -23.52 -21.79
C GLU A 32 -2.72 -22.43 -21.64
N GLU A 33 -2.97 -21.22 -22.12
CA GLU A 33 -2.00 -20.11 -21.98
C GLU A 33 -1.80 -19.73 -20.51
N ALA A 34 -2.88 -19.66 -19.75
CA ALA A 34 -2.85 -19.29 -18.34
C ALA A 34 -2.06 -20.30 -17.49
N SER A 35 -2.08 -21.58 -17.86
CA SER A 35 -1.39 -22.66 -17.15
C SER A 35 0.02 -22.97 -17.66
N THR A 36 0.48 -22.38 -18.75
CA THR A 36 1.79 -22.65 -19.35
C THR A 36 2.74 -21.46 -19.30
N ARG A 37 2.23 -20.22 -19.37
CA ARG A 37 3.07 -19.02 -19.35
C ARG A 37 3.92 -18.96 -18.06
N PRO A 38 5.25 -18.77 -18.15
CA PRO A 38 6.11 -18.77 -16.98
C PRO A 38 5.72 -17.66 -15.98
N PHE A 39 5.78 -17.99 -14.70
CA PHE A 39 5.53 -17.03 -13.63
C PHE A 39 6.75 -16.11 -13.45
N GLN A 40 6.55 -14.81 -13.66
CA GLN A 40 7.59 -13.79 -13.50
C GLN A 40 7.41 -13.11 -12.14
N LYS A 41 8.29 -13.40 -11.18
CA LYS A 41 8.29 -12.73 -9.88
C LYS A 41 8.99 -11.37 -10.02
N LYS A 42 8.26 -10.28 -9.80
CA LYS A 42 8.87 -8.95 -9.71
C LYS A 42 9.67 -8.84 -8.41
N THR A 43 10.99 -8.87 -8.53
CA THR A 43 11.93 -8.61 -7.43
C THR A 43 12.74 -7.37 -7.75
N LEU A 44 13.11 -6.61 -6.72
CA LEU A 44 14.14 -5.58 -6.86
C LEU A 44 15.53 -6.22 -6.91
N ASP A 45 16.41 -5.57 -7.64
CA ASP A 45 17.85 -5.72 -7.52
C ASP A 45 18.35 -5.34 -6.11
N GLU A 46 19.46 -5.94 -5.71
CA GLU A 46 19.97 -5.79 -4.34
C GLU A 46 20.45 -4.35 -4.07
N ALA A 47 21.03 -3.67 -5.07
CA ALA A 47 21.49 -2.29 -4.96
C ALA A 47 20.34 -1.31 -4.66
N THR A 48 19.19 -1.48 -5.32
CA THR A 48 17.99 -0.69 -5.05
C THR A 48 17.44 -0.97 -3.65
N LYS A 49 17.47 -2.23 -3.17
CA LYS A 49 17.06 -2.55 -1.78
C LYS A 49 17.95 -1.87 -0.75
N GLU A 50 19.26 -1.89 -0.96
CA GLU A 50 20.21 -1.24 -0.05
C GLU A 50 19.97 0.27 0.00
N THR A 51 19.77 0.90 -1.16
CA THR A 51 19.45 2.33 -1.27
C THR A 51 18.17 2.67 -0.51
N LEU A 52 17.11 1.87 -0.69
CA LEU A 52 15.84 2.04 0.03
C LEU A 52 16.01 1.90 1.54
N ARG A 53 16.82 0.93 2.00
CA ARG A 53 17.13 0.73 3.42
C ARG A 53 17.87 1.94 3.99
N LYS A 54 18.89 2.45 3.29
CA LYS A 54 19.65 3.64 3.67
C LYS A 54 18.76 4.87 3.80
N ASN A 55 17.79 5.03 2.90
CA ASN A 55 16.86 6.16 2.89
C ASN A 55 15.62 5.96 3.78
N GLY A 56 15.52 4.84 4.49
CA GLY A 56 14.39 4.53 5.37
C GLY A 56 13.06 4.35 4.63
N ILE A 57 13.10 3.99 3.34
CA ILE A 57 11.91 3.81 2.51
C ILE A 57 11.55 2.33 2.45
N LYS A 58 10.29 2.02 2.78
CA LYS A 58 9.78 0.66 2.68
C LYS A 58 9.63 0.24 1.21
N TYR A 59 9.90 -1.03 0.93
CA TYR A 59 9.70 -1.64 -0.39
C TYR A 59 8.30 -1.38 -0.97
N THR A 60 7.26 -1.47 -0.13
CA THR A 60 5.88 -1.18 -0.53
C THR A 60 5.70 0.27 -0.97
N THR A 61 6.35 1.21 -0.30
CA THR A 61 6.29 2.64 -0.63
C THR A 61 6.94 2.92 -1.99
N TYR A 62 8.09 2.28 -2.27
CA TYR A 62 8.74 2.37 -3.57
C TYR A 62 7.81 1.93 -4.70
N TRP A 63 7.22 0.73 -4.62
CA TRP A 63 6.31 0.25 -5.67
C TRP A 63 5.05 1.07 -5.80
N GLN A 64 4.47 1.56 -4.71
CA GLN A 64 3.33 2.48 -4.78
C GLN A 64 3.66 3.76 -5.52
N ARG A 65 4.89 4.29 -5.38
CA ARG A 65 5.36 5.47 -6.10
C ARG A 65 5.55 5.17 -7.58
N VAL A 66 6.26 4.10 -7.91
CA VAL A 66 6.49 3.69 -9.32
C VAL A 66 5.17 3.40 -10.03
N ASN A 67 4.23 2.70 -9.39
CA ASN A 67 2.90 2.43 -9.95
C ASN A 67 2.04 3.69 -10.14
N ARG A 68 2.38 4.80 -9.47
CA ARG A 68 1.77 6.13 -9.66
C ARG A 68 2.49 6.97 -10.72
N GLY A 69 3.49 6.42 -11.41
CA GLY A 69 4.24 7.09 -12.46
C GLY A 69 5.52 7.80 -12.00
N MET A 70 5.94 7.62 -10.75
CA MET A 70 7.21 8.18 -10.26
C MET A 70 8.40 7.42 -10.86
N SER A 71 9.49 8.12 -11.19
CA SER A 71 10.74 7.48 -11.61
C SER A 71 11.34 6.64 -10.48
N SER A 72 12.15 5.63 -10.83
CA SER A 72 12.82 4.79 -9.82
C SER A 72 13.67 5.63 -8.86
N GLU A 73 14.42 6.60 -9.40
CA GLU A 73 15.30 7.48 -8.63
C GLU A 73 14.52 8.39 -7.68
N GLU A 74 13.45 9.04 -8.14
CA GLU A 74 12.60 9.86 -7.27
C GLU A 74 11.92 8.99 -6.21
N ALA A 75 11.49 7.78 -6.59
CA ALA A 75 10.86 6.85 -5.67
C ALA A 75 11.80 6.37 -4.55
N MET A 76 13.10 6.31 -4.81
CA MET A 76 14.13 5.96 -3.83
C MET A 76 14.64 7.13 -2.98
N THR A 77 14.47 8.37 -3.41
CA THR A 77 15.07 9.53 -2.72
C THR A 77 14.05 10.34 -1.92
N LYS A 78 12.80 10.40 -2.37
CA LYS A 78 11.76 11.19 -1.71
C LYS A 78 11.44 10.65 -0.32
N ALA A 79 11.47 11.50 0.70
CA ALA A 79 11.12 11.10 2.06
C ALA A 79 9.67 10.60 2.16
N PRO A 80 9.36 9.54 2.93
CA PRO A 80 8.00 9.11 3.20
C PRO A 80 7.20 10.21 3.91
N GLN A 81 5.91 10.33 3.59
CA GLN A 81 5.01 11.25 4.29
C GLN A 81 4.83 10.81 5.74
N LYS A 82 4.88 11.76 6.68
CA LYS A 82 4.64 11.50 8.09
C LYS A 82 3.17 11.10 8.29
N SER A 83 2.92 10.06 9.08
CA SER A 83 1.56 9.68 9.42
C SER A 83 0.99 10.63 10.47
N ASN A 84 -0.22 11.15 10.26
CA ASN A 84 -0.99 11.88 11.27
C ASN A 84 -1.62 10.95 12.32
N LYS A 85 -0.83 10.00 12.84
CA LYS A 85 -1.25 9.18 13.96
C LYS A 85 -1.33 10.05 15.21
N LEU A 86 -2.38 9.82 15.98
CA LEU A 86 -2.59 10.47 17.26
C LEU A 86 -1.96 9.62 18.34
N THR A 87 -1.19 10.27 19.20
CA THR A 87 -0.65 9.65 20.41
C THR A 87 -1.76 9.48 21.46
N GLU A 88 -1.54 8.62 22.45
CA GLU A 88 -2.51 8.42 23.54
C GLU A 88 -2.81 9.71 24.32
N LYS A 89 -1.82 10.63 24.44
CA LYS A 89 -2.04 11.95 25.05
C LYS A 89 -3.00 12.79 24.22
N GLU A 90 -2.82 12.81 22.90
CA GLU A 90 -3.68 13.58 22.00
C GLU A 90 -5.09 13.01 21.92
N LYS A 91 -5.24 11.68 22.05
CA LYS A 91 -6.54 11.04 22.17
C LYS A 91 -7.31 11.48 23.42
N LYS A 92 -6.62 11.75 24.54
CA LYS A 92 -7.25 12.33 25.74
C LYS A 92 -7.70 13.76 25.50
N ILE A 93 -6.84 14.59 24.90
CA ILE A 93 -7.15 15.99 24.57
C ILE A 93 -8.40 16.08 23.68
N ILE A 94 -8.48 15.32 22.59
CA ILE A 94 -9.66 15.37 21.71
C ILE A 94 -10.94 14.94 22.44
N LYS A 95 -10.84 13.97 23.37
CA LYS A 95 -11.98 13.51 24.16
C LYS A 95 -12.46 14.60 25.12
N GLU A 96 -11.54 15.30 25.79
CA GLU A 96 -11.84 16.44 26.66
C GLU A 96 -12.50 17.59 25.90
N HIS A 97 -12.06 17.84 24.66
CA HIS A 97 -12.59 18.92 23.81
C HIS A 97 -13.79 18.50 22.93
N GLY A 98 -14.32 17.28 23.08
CA GLY A 98 -15.48 16.80 22.31
C GLY A 98 -15.21 16.63 20.80
N VAL A 99 -13.96 16.36 20.42
CA VAL A 99 -13.52 16.16 19.03
C VAL A 99 -13.38 14.66 18.75
N SER A 100 -13.95 14.18 17.65
CA SER A 100 -13.77 12.78 17.22
C SER A 100 -12.37 12.55 16.63
N GLU A 101 -11.85 11.33 16.79
CA GLU A 101 -10.52 10.95 16.28
C GLU A 101 -10.41 11.15 14.77
N GLU A 102 -11.49 10.85 14.05
CA GLU A 102 -11.61 11.02 12.61
C GLU A 102 -11.57 12.49 12.20
N LEU A 103 -12.28 13.36 12.93
CA LEU A 103 -12.28 14.81 12.68
C LEU A 103 -10.89 15.39 12.92
N ALA A 104 -10.23 15.03 14.02
CA ALA A 104 -8.87 15.46 14.31
C ALA A 104 -7.89 15.01 13.21
N LYS A 105 -7.94 13.74 12.80
CA LYS A 105 -7.12 13.23 11.69
C LYS A 105 -7.40 13.95 10.37
N ARG A 106 -8.67 14.23 10.07
CA ARG A 106 -9.06 14.96 8.86
C ARG A 106 -8.49 16.37 8.87
N ARG A 107 -8.59 17.10 9.98
CA ARG A 107 -8.00 18.44 10.14
C ARG A 107 -6.49 18.43 9.90
N LEU A 108 -5.77 17.48 10.50
CA LEU A 108 -4.32 17.34 10.33
C LEU A 108 -3.88 17.03 8.88
N ARG A 109 -4.78 16.61 7.98
CA ARG A 109 -4.46 16.43 6.56
C ARG A 109 -4.32 17.77 5.83
N TYR A 110 -4.99 18.82 6.31
CA TYR A 110 -5.01 20.11 5.65
C TYR A 110 -3.99 21.06 6.29
N PRO A 111 -3.27 21.85 5.49
CA PRO A 111 -2.19 22.72 5.98
C PRO A 111 -2.69 23.92 6.81
N ASN A 112 -3.97 24.26 6.72
CA ASN A 112 -4.59 25.37 7.46
C ASN A 112 -4.86 25.02 8.94
N TRP A 113 -4.70 23.76 9.36
CA TRP A 113 -4.88 23.37 10.75
C TRP A 113 -3.54 23.15 11.43
N THR A 114 -3.27 23.94 12.46
CA THR A 114 -2.19 23.59 13.40
C THR A 114 -2.58 22.36 14.22
N ARG A 115 -1.58 21.61 14.70
CA ARG A 115 -1.81 20.40 15.49
C ARG A 115 -2.62 20.69 16.76
N LYS A 116 -2.40 21.84 17.41
CA LYS A 116 -3.19 22.28 18.57
C LYS A 116 -4.66 22.53 18.20
N GLN A 117 -4.91 23.38 17.20
CA GLN A 117 -6.27 23.70 16.75
C GLN A 117 -7.03 22.43 16.33
N ALA A 118 -6.37 21.51 15.62
CA ALA A 118 -6.99 20.29 15.15
C ALA A 118 -7.59 19.45 16.28
N LEU A 119 -6.94 19.46 17.45
CA LEU A 119 -7.31 18.66 18.61
C LEU A 119 -8.31 19.37 19.55
N THR A 120 -8.24 20.71 19.64
CA THR A 120 -8.99 21.45 20.67
C THR A 120 -10.24 22.16 20.15
N THR A 121 -10.37 22.39 18.84
CA THR A 121 -11.53 23.11 18.29
C THR A 121 -12.74 22.18 18.21
N PRO A 122 -13.86 22.43 18.88
CA PRO A 122 -15.04 21.57 18.79
C PRO A 122 -15.64 21.55 17.36
N PRO A 123 -16.41 20.51 16.99
CA PRO A 123 -17.15 20.50 15.73
C PRO A 123 -18.18 21.64 15.70
N SER A 124 -18.40 22.24 14.52
CA SER A 124 -19.51 23.20 14.36
C SER A 124 -20.83 22.49 14.61
N LYS A 125 -21.71 23.08 15.40
CA LYS A 125 -23.10 22.64 15.47
C LYS A 125 -23.70 22.89 14.09
N THR A 126 -24.16 21.81 13.46
CA THR A 126 -24.92 21.85 12.20
C THR A 126 -26.37 21.65 12.56
#